data_AF-A0A2W4URE3-F1
#
_entry.id   AF-A0A2W4URE3-F1
#
_cell.length_a   1.000
_cell.length_b   1.000
_cell.length_c   1.000
_cell.angle_alpha   90.00
_cell.angle_beta   90.00
_cell.angle_gamma   90.00
#
_symmetry.space_group_name_H-M   'P 1'
#
loop_
_entity.id
_entity.type
_entity.pdbx_description
1 polymer ?
#
loop_
_entity_poly.entity_id
_entity_poly.type
_entity_poly.pdbx_seq_one_letter_code
_entity_poly.pdbx_strand_id
1 'polypeptide(L)'
;MSLTLNDTQLSTINTYGAAKNYPAMYSYIATEMKAGRIAGASSDQIYWFEQATKINAGDTSSPASVFIRAATVAGLAASGAPTDAAHIQNISNEIGAKVYTDILDIQAIPDFGRQLNADIRSGTDFGGMTIGGWGGAFYYWNEPYTLPDGTQTTVGEAIINNPDERSKFLNGMQEATKVTLQEFGLDLLDDPAFLPALITGLKNIGGSAA
;
A
#
# COMPACT_ATOMS: atom_id res chain seq x y z
N MET A 1 -3.24 -16.76 -7.88
CA MET A 1 -2.93 -18.03 -7.19
C MET A 1 -1.95 -17.72 -6.08
N SER A 2 -2.08 -18.36 -4.92
CA SER A 2 -1.12 -18.19 -3.82
C SER A 2 0.25 -18.77 -4.18
N LEU A 3 1.32 -18.23 -3.60
CA LEU A 3 2.69 -18.65 -3.86
C LEU A 3 3.20 -19.56 -2.76
N THR A 4 3.65 -20.76 -3.14
CA THR A 4 4.10 -21.79 -2.20
C THR A 4 5.33 -21.34 -1.41
N LEU A 5 5.32 -21.65 -0.12
CA LEU A 5 6.46 -21.49 0.79
C LEU A 5 7.01 -22.87 1.17
N ASN A 6 8.33 -22.97 1.34
CA ASN A 6 8.93 -24.12 2.04
C ASN A 6 8.96 -23.87 3.56
N ASP A 7 9.23 -24.93 4.34
CA ASP A 7 9.25 -24.88 5.80
C ASP A 7 10.21 -23.83 6.37
N THR A 8 11.37 -23.62 5.72
CA THR A 8 12.35 -22.62 6.15
C THR A 8 11.82 -21.20 5.94
N GLN A 9 11.17 -20.95 4.81
CA GLN A 9 10.55 -19.65 4.51
C GLN A 9 9.40 -19.36 5.47
N LEU A 10 8.51 -20.34 5.67
CA LEU A 10 7.40 -20.20 6.61
C LEU A 10 7.89 -19.97 8.05
N SER A 11 8.92 -20.71 8.49
CA SER A 11 9.53 -20.54 9.82
C SER A 11 10.16 -19.16 10.00
N THR A 12 10.85 -18.63 8.98
CA THR A 12 11.46 -17.30 9.03
C THR A 12 10.41 -16.20 9.06
N ILE A 13 9.38 -16.30 8.21
CA ILE A 13 8.23 -15.38 8.24
C ILE A 13 7.55 -15.40 9.60
N ASN A 14 7.31 -16.60 10.17
CA ASN A 14 6.74 -16.75 11.50
C ASN A 14 7.58 -16.09 12.59
N THR A 15 8.91 -16.23 12.52
CA THR A 15 9.82 -15.61 13.49
C THR A 15 9.68 -14.09 13.50
N TYR A 16 9.68 -13.44 12.34
CA TYR A 16 9.53 -11.99 12.25
C TYR A 16 8.10 -11.53 12.59
N GLY A 17 7.09 -12.22 12.05
CA GLY A 17 5.67 -11.88 12.25
C GLY A 17 5.22 -12.03 13.70
N ALA A 18 5.59 -13.12 14.37
CA ALA A 18 5.28 -13.33 15.79
C ALA A 18 5.94 -12.28 16.71
N ALA A 19 7.13 -11.79 16.32
CA ALA A 19 7.81 -10.69 17.00
C ALA A 19 7.23 -9.30 16.65
N LYS A 20 6.20 -9.22 15.79
CA LYS A 20 5.64 -7.99 15.22
C LYS A 20 6.69 -7.13 14.49
N ASN A 21 7.76 -7.75 14.01
CA ASN A 21 8.77 -7.09 13.19
C ASN A 21 8.37 -7.21 11.71
N TYR A 22 7.26 -6.56 11.36
CA TYR A 22 6.72 -6.57 10.01
C TYR A 22 7.68 -6.02 8.95
N PRO A 23 8.51 -4.98 9.21
CA PRO A 23 9.51 -4.54 8.25
C PRO A 23 10.49 -5.65 7.88
N ALA A 24 11.02 -6.39 8.86
CA ALA A 24 11.91 -7.52 8.59
C ALA A 24 11.19 -8.67 7.85
N MET A 25 9.94 -8.95 8.22
CA MET A 25 9.10 -9.94 7.52
C MET A 25 8.93 -9.59 6.04
N TYR A 26 8.53 -8.36 5.74
CA TYR A 26 8.34 -7.88 4.36
C TYR A 26 9.65 -7.88 3.57
N SER A 27 10.73 -7.41 4.19
CA SER A 27 12.07 -7.39 3.57
C SER A 27 12.54 -8.80 3.21
N TYR A 28 12.29 -9.78 4.08
CA TYR A 28 12.62 -11.17 3.83
C TYR A 28 11.82 -11.72 2.63
N ILE A 29 10.50 -11.53 2.63
CA ILE A 29 9.63 -12.02 1.54
C ILE A 29 10.04 -11.41 0.19
N ALA A 30 10.23 -10.08 0.13
CA ALA A 30 10.68 -9.41 -1.08
C ALA A 30 12.02 -9.96 -1.60
N THR A 31 12.98 -10.21 -0.69
CA THR A 31 14.29 -10.77 -1.04
C THR A 31 14.17 -12.18 -1.63
N GLU A 32 13.35 -13.04 -1.02
CA GLU A 32 13.12 -14.39 -1.50
C GLU A 32 12.41 -14.42 -2.87
N MET A 33 11.44 -13.53 -3.09
CA MET A 33 10.75 -13.38 -4.38
C MET A 33 11.71 -12.92 -5.48
N LYS A 34 12.51 -11.88 -5.22
CA LYS A 34 13.49 -11.34 -6.19
C LYS A 34 14.57 -12.36 -6.55
N ALA A 35 14.93 -13.22 -5.60
CA ALA A 35 15.86 -14.31 -5.85
C ALA A 35 15.22 -15.53 -6.55
N GLY A 36 13.92 -15.48 -6.86
CA GLY A 36 13.18 -16.58 -7.48
C GLY A 36 12.94 -17.78 -6.56
N ARG A 37 13.21 -17.64 -5.24
CA ARG A 37 13.01 -18.70 -4.25
C ARG A 37 11.57 -18.80 -3.77
N ILE A 38 10.81 -17.70 -3.87
CA ILE A 38 9.34 -17.71 -3.88
C ILE A 38 8.94 -17.40 -5.33
N ALA A 39 8.64 -18.44 -6.10
CA ALA A 39 8.36 -18.31 -7.52
C ALA A 39 6.92 -17.86 -7.80
N GLY A 40 6.72 -17.13 -8.90
CA GLY A 40 5.40 -16.72 -9.39
C GLY A 40 4.88 -15.37 -8.91
N ALA A 41 5.66 -14.63 -8.12
CA ALA A 41 5.32 -13.26 -7.73
C ALA A 41 5.36 -12.31 -8.94
N SER A 42 4.39 -11.41 -9.05
CA SER A 42 4.42 -10.31 -10.02
C SER A 42 5.42 -9.24 -9.60
N SER A 43 5.82 -8.37 -10.55
CA SER A 43 6.61 -7.18 -10.24
C SER A 43 5.94 -6.31 -9.17
N ASP A 44 4.62 -6.21 -9.23
CA ASP A 44 3.84 -5.31 -8.37
C ASP A 44 3.74 -5.87 -6.95
N GLN A 45 3.60 -7.19 -6.80
CA GLN A 45 3.60 -7.83 -5.48
C GLN A 45 4.99 -7.72 -4.82
N ILE A 46 6.07 -7.89 -5.59
CA ILE A 46 7.44 -7.68 -5.11
C ILE A 46 7.61 -6.23 -4.65
N TYR A 47 7.23 -5.28 -5.51
CA TYR A 47 7.32 -3.85 -5.22
C TYR A 47 6.51 -3.47 -3.97
N TRP A 48 5.31 -4.03 -3.81
CA TRP A 48 4.49 -3.82 -2.61
C TRP A 48 5.25 -4.23 -1.35
N PHE A 49 5.87 -5.42 -1.31
CA PHE A 49 6.62 -5.86 -0.12
C PHE A 49 7.86 -4.99 0.15
N GLU A 50 8.54 -4.52 -0.90
CA GLU A 50 9.66 -3.60 -0.76
C GLU A 50 9.22 -2.26 -0.15
N GLN A 51 8.11 -1.69 -0.61
CA GLN A 51 7.63 -0.41 -0.07
C GLN A 51 6.99 -0.58 1.32
N ALA A 52 6.24 -1.67 1.55
CA ALA A 52 5.63 -1.97 2.85
C ALA A 52 6.68 -2.08 3.96
N THR A 53 7.88 -2.61 3.64
CA THR A 53 9.04 -2.60 4.55
C THR A 53 9.35 -1.19 5.02
N LYS A 54 9.51 -0.25 4.10
CA LYS A 54 9.93 1.14 4.39
C LYS A 54 8.82 1.94 5.06
N ILE A 55 7.58 1.79 4.58
CA ILE A 55 6.39 2.47 5.12
C ILE A 55 6.15 2.06 6.57
N ASN A 56 6.20 0.75 6.86
CA ASN A 56 5.98 0.23 8.21
C ASN A 56 7.13 0.60 9.15
N ALA A 57 8.37 0.65 8.67
CA ALA A 57 9.50 1.17 9.44
C ALA A 57 9.43 2.69 9.71
N GLY A 58 8.51 3.42 9.07
CA GLY A 58 8.44 4.87 9.16
C GLY A 58 9.67 5.55 8.55
N ASP A 59 10.29 4.91 7.55
CA ASP A 59 11.53 5.38 6.94
C ASP A 59 11.31 6.71 6.20
N THR A 60 11.83 7.80 6.74
CA THR A 60 11.71 9.13 6.14
C THR A 60 12.76 9.40 5.06
N SER A 61 13.73 8.51 4.86
CA SER A 61 14.69 8.60 3.74
C SER A 61 14.14 8.02 2.43
N SER A 62 12.99 7.37 2.48
CA SER A 62 12.31 6.78 1.34
C SER A 62 11.20 7.69 0.81
N PRO A 63 11.28 8.20 -0.43
CA PRO A 63 10.24 9.02 -1.02
C PRO A 63 8.88 8.34 -1.04
N ALA A 64 8.82 7.03 -1.35
CA ALA A 64 7.57 6.28 -1.34
C ALA A 64 6.96 6.17 0.07
N SER A 65 7.79 6.04 1.11
CA SER A 65 7.32 6.00 2.50
C SER A 65 6.75 7.35 2.93
N VAL A 66 7.48 8.44 2.66
CA VAL A 66 7.01 9.81 2.94
C VAL A 66 5.72 10.10 2.17
N PHE A 67 5.66 9.77 0.89
CA PHE A 67 4.48 9.96 0.06
C PHE A 67 3.26 9.19 0.59
N ILE A 68 3.39 7.88 0.80
CA ILE A 68 2.25 7.05 1.25
C ILE A 68 1.78 7.49 2.63
N ARG A 69 2.69 7.79 3.56
CA ARG A 69 2.31 8.26 4.90
C ARG A 69 1.62 9.63 4.84
N ALA A 70 2.07 10.54 3.99
CA ALA A 70 1.42 11.83 3.77
C ALA A 70 0.04 11.67 3.10
N ALA A 71 -0.09 10.77 2.13
CA ALA A 71 -1.38 10.45 1.50
C ALA A 71 -2.36 9.85 2.53
N THR A 72 -1.88 8.94 3.39
CA THR A 72 -2.67 8.37 4.50
C THR A 72 -3.13 9.45 5.48
N VAL A 73 -2.27 10.40 5.86
CA VAL A 73 -2.66 11.54 6.71
C VAL A 73 -3.79 12.35 6.06
N ALA A 74 -3.64 12.71 4.79
CA ALA A 74 -4.64 13.49 4.07
C ALA A 74 -5.97 12.72 3.92
N GLY A 75 -5.90 11.42 3.63
CA GLY A 75 -7.07 10.54 3.55
C GLY A 75 -7.82 10.40 4.87
N LEU A 76 -7.09 10.23 5.98
CA LEU A 76 -7.66 10.20 7.33
C LEU A 76 -8.32 11.54 7.68
N ALA A 77 -7.62 12.66 7.42
CA ALA A 77 -8.15 13.99 7.66
C ALA A 77 -9.46 14.24 6.90
N ALA A 78 -9.51 13.86 5.62
CA ALA A 78 -10.69 14.02 4.79
C ALA A 78 -11.88 13.15 5.23
N SER A 79 -11.62 12.05 5.95
CA SER A 79 -12.63 11.19 6.56
C SER A 79 -12.94 11.52 8.03
N GLY A 80 -12.32 12.57 8.60
CA GLY A 80 -12.50 12.94 10.01
C GLY A 80 -11.90 11.94 11.00
N ALA A 81 -10.96 11.10 10.56
CA ALA A 81 -10.26 10.12 11.38
C ALA A 81 -9.00 10.72 12.04
N PRO A 82 -8.46 10.09 13.10
CA PRO A 82 -7.21 10.52 13.72
C PRO A 82 -6.05 10.55 12.73
N THR A 83 -5.17 11.53 12.84
CA THR A 83 -4.04 11.76 11.90
C THR A 83 -2.68 11.76 12.59
N ASP A 84 -2.63 11.45 13.89
CA ASP A 84 -1.39 11.42 14.63
C ASP A 84 -0.50 10.25 14.22
N ALA A 85 0.81 10.40 14.46
CA ALA A 85 1.82 9.43 14.05
C ALA A 85 1.59 8.03 14.64
N ALA A 86 1.00 7.95 15.85
CA ALA A 86 0.73 6.67 16.49
C ALA A 86 -0.42 5.95 15.77
N HIS A 87 -1.49 6.64 15.39
CA HIS A 87 -2.58 6.06 14.61
C HIS A 87 -2.12 5.57 13.24
N ILE A 88 -1.32 6.36 12.52
CA ILE A 88 -0.74 5.94 11.23
C ILE A 88 0.10 4.67 11.39
N GLN A 89 0.93 4.61 12.45
CA GLN A 89 1.74 3.44 12.72
C GLN A 89 0.86 2.22 13.10
N ASN A 90 -0.22 2.42 13.83
CA ASN A 90 -1.17 1.36 14.16
C ASN A 90 -1.82 0.78 12.90
N ILE A 91 -2.23 1.62 11.94
CA ILE A 91 -2.75 1.15 10.64
C ILE A 91 -1.70 0.30 9.92
N SER A 92 -0.46 0.78 9.86
CA SER A 92 0.61 0.03 9.19
C SER A 92 0.89 -1.32 9.87
N ASN A 93 0.87 -1.35 11.21
CA ASN A 93 1.04 -2.57 11.99
C ASN A 93 -0.15 -3.53 11.85
N GLU A 94 -1.36 -3.02 11.67
CA GLU A 94 -2.56 -3.81 11.39
C GLU A 94 -2.47 -4.49 10.02
N ILE A 95 -1.99 -3.78 9.00
CA ILE A 95 -1.67 -4.38 7.69
C ILE A 95 -0.63 -5.49 7.87
N GLY A 96 0.44 -5.22 8.63
CA GLY A 96 1.44 -6.20 9.07
C GLY A 96 0.83 -7.47 9.65
N ALA A 97 -0.02 -7.31 10.65
CA ALA A 97 -0.67 -8.39 11.37
C ALA A 97 -1.57 -9.23 10.45
N LYS A 98 -2.37 -8.59 9.59
CA LYS A 98 -3.25 -9.30 8.65
C LYS A 98 -2.48 -10.08 7.60
N VAL A 99 -1.45 -9.48 6.99
CA VAL A 99 -0.62 -10.20 6.00
C VAL A 99 0.07 -11.40 6.64
N TYR A 100 0.63 -11.21 7.85
CA TYR A 100 1.23 -12.30 8.62
C TYR A 100 0.24 -13.43 8.91
N THR A 101 -0.94 -13.08 9.41
CA THR A 101 -1.99 -14.05 9.77
C THR A 101 -2.46 -14.81 8.54
N ASP A 102 -2.69 -14.12 7.42
CA ASP A 102 -3.11 -14.74 6.17
C ASP A 102 -2.07 -15.75 5.68
N ILE A 103 -0.78 -15.38 5.70
CA ILE A 103 0.31 -16.29 5.31
C ILE A 103 0.34 -17.55 6.18
N LEU A 104 0.14 -17.43 7.49
CA LEU A 104 0.12 -18.59 8.39
C LEU A 104 -1.10 -19.48 8.17
N ASP A 105 -2.27 -18.87 7.95
CA ASP A 105 -3.52 -19.60 7.77
C ASP A 105 -3.51 -20.43 6.48
N ILE A 106 -2.96 -19.87 5.39
CA ILE A 106 -2.92 -20.54 4.09
C ILE A 106 -1.57 -21.25 3.81
N GLN A 107 -0.59 -21.07 4.69
CA GLN A 107 0.79 -21.58 4.55
C GLN A 107 1.46 -21.22 3.21
N ALA A 108 1.11 -20.05 2.67
CA ALA A 108 1.56 -19.55 1.38
C ALA A 108 1.49 -18.03 1.35
N ILE A 109 2.16 -17.37 0.41
CA ILE A 109 1.90 -15.95 0.16
C ILE A 109 0.55 -15.85 -0.57
N PRO A 110 -0.41 -15.04 -0.10
CA PRO A 110 -1.70 -14.87 -0.79
C PRO A 110 -1.50 -14.30 -2.20
N ASP A 111 -2.49 -14.50 -3.07
CA ASP A 111 -2.51 -13.76 -4.33
C ASP A 111 -2.57 -12.25 -4.08
N PHE A 112 -2.03 -11.48 -5.03
CA PHE A 112 -1.85 -10.04 -4.82
C PHE A 112 -3.18 -9.29 -4.63
N GLY A 113 -4.26 -9.70 -5.31
CA GLY A 113 -5.59 -9.10 -5.13
C GLY A 113 -6.11 -9.29 -3.71
N ARG A 114 -6.00 -10.51 -3.15
CA ARG A 114 -6.36 -10.78 -1.76
C ARG A 114 -5.52 -9.95 -0.78
N GLN A 115 -4.21 -9.90 -0.99
CA GLN A 115 -3.29 -9.11 -0.18
C GLN A 115 -3.66 -7.63 -0.18
N LEU A 116 -3.93 -7.06 -1.36
CA LEU A 116 -4.28 -5.66 -1.53
C LEU A 116 -5.63 -5.32 -0.88
N ASN A 117 -6.63 -6.19 -1.02
CA ASN A 117 -7.93 -5.99 -0.37
C ASN A 117 -7.81 -6.04 1.17
N ALA A 118 -6.88 -6.82 1.73
CA ALA A 118 -6.59 -6.81 3.16
C ALA A 118 -5.93 -5.49 3.61
N ASP A 119 -4.98 -4.97 2.82
CA ASP A 119 -4.35 -3.66 3.03
C ASP A 119 -5.41 -2.54 3.03
N ILE A 120 -6.21 -2.47 1.96
CA ILE A 120 -7.30 -1.49 1.82
C ILE A 120 -8.24 -1.54 3.04
N ARG A 121 -8.70 -2.74 3.43
CA ARG A 121 -9.60 -2.91 4.59
C ARG A 121 -8.97 -2.50 5.91
N SER A 122 -7.66 -2.64 6.08
CA SER A 122 -6.98 -2.10 7.27
C SER A 122 -6.94 -0.57 7.25
N GLY A 123 -6.74 0.04 6.07
CA GLY A 123 -6.88 1.48 5.92
C GLY A 123 -8.31 1.95 6.22
N THR A 124 -9.32 1.28 5.66
CA THR A 124 -10.71 1.73 5.75
C THR A 124 -11.38 1.33 7.07
N ASP A 125 -11.45 0.04 7.37
CA ASP A 125 -12.29 -0.48 8.45
C ASP A 125 -11.65 -0.24 9.82
N PHE A 126 -10.31 -0.34 9.89
CA PHE A 126 -9.55 -0.06 11.12
C PHE A 126 -9.07 1.40 11.18
N GLY A 127 -8.50 1.90 10.08
CA GLY A 127 -7.94 3.25 10.04
C GLY A 127 -8.97 4.36 10.00
N GLY A 128 -10.17 4.10 9.47
CA GLY A 128 -11.25 5.08 9.35
C GLY A 128 -11.16 5.99 8.12
N MET A 129 -10.29 5.69 7.16
CA MET A 129 -10.32 6.37 5.85
C MET A 129 -11.32 5.69 4.90
N THR A 130 -11.58 6.29 3.74
CA THR A 130 -12.33 5.62 2.65
C THR A 130 -11.40 5.33 1.47
N ILE A 131 -11.87 4.63 0.44
CA ILE A 131 -11.02 4.18 -0.67
C ILE A 131 -10.27 5.33 -1.37
N GLY A 132 -10.88 6.50 -1.50
CA GLY A 132 -10.24 7.70 -2.04
C GLY A 132 -9.14 8.27 -1.14
N GLY A 133 -9.17 7.97 0.15
CA GLY A 133 -8.12 8.35 1.10
C GLY A 133 -6.97 7.34 1.20
N TRP A 134 -7.08 6.16 0.58
CA TRP A 134 -6.06 5.13 0.68
C TRP A 134 -4.85 5.46 -0.20
N GLY A 135 -3.70 5.74 0.43
CA GLY A 135 -2.48 6.18 -0.26
C GLY A 135 -1.96 5.21 -1.31
N GLY A 136 -2.21 3.90 -1.15
CA GLY A 136 -1.83 2.88 -2.12
C GLY A 136 -2.52 3.01 -3.49
N ALA A 137 -3.65 3.73 -3.57
CA ALA A 137 -4.40 3.91 -4.81
C ALA A 137 -3.58 4.55 -5.93
N PHE A 138 -2.53 5.30 -5.57
CA PHE A 138 -1.60 5.90 -6.52
C PHE A 138 -0.83 4.87 -7.36
N TYR A 139 -0.42 3.76 -6.74
CA TYR A 139 0.36 2.70 -7.38
C TYR A 139 -0.52 1.57 -7.91
N TYR A 140 -1.67 1.33 -7.28
CA TYR A 140 -2.49 0.14 -7.51
C TYR A 140 -3.86 0.45 -8.11
N TRP A 141 -3.92 1.46 -8.99
CA TRP A 141 -5.16 1.98 -9.57
C TRP A 141 -6.00 0.92 -10.30
N ASN A 142 -5.35 0.03 -11.06
CA ASN A 142 -6.03 -0.98 -11.87
C ASN A 142 -6.20 -2.32 -11.14
N GLU A 143 -5.78 -2.40 -9.88
CA GLU A 143 -5.86 -3.66 -9.14
C GLU A 143 -7.31 -3.98 -8.73
N PRO A 144 -7.68 -5.27 -8.66
CA PRO A 144 -9.03 -5.68 -8.26
C PRO A 144 -9.40 -5.21 -6.86
N TYR A 145 -10.60 -4.68 -6.71
CA TYR A 145 -11.16 -4.21 -5.45
C TYR A 145 -12.61 -4.67 -5.29
N THR A 146 -12.97 -5.07 -4.06
CA THR A 146 -14.34 -5.40 -3.69
C THR A 146 -14.95 -4.27 -2.87
N LEU A 147 -15.99 -3.63 -3.40
CA LEU A 147 -16.77 -2.62 -2.70
C LEU A 147 -17.43 -3.21 -1.43
N PRO A 148 -17.84 -2.36 -0.46
CA PRO A 148 -18.51 -2.83 0.76
C PRO A 148 -19.80 -3.63 0.52
N ASP A 149 -20.47 -3.42 -0.61
CA ASP A 149 -21.67 -4.16 -1.02
C ASP A 149 -21.36 -5.50 -1.72
N GLY A 150 -20.08 -5.85 -1.88
CA GLY A 150 -19.61 -7.07 -2.53
C GLY A 150 -19.37 -6.95 -4.04
N THR A 151 -19.70 -5.80 -4.65
CA THR A 151 -19.46 -5.55 -6.07
C THR A 151 -17.96 -5.58 -6.38
N GLN A 152 -17.58 -6.32 -7.42
CA GLN A 152 -16.21 -6.36 -7.94
C GLN A 152 -15.97 -5.19 -8.89
N THR A 153 -14.83 -4.52 -8.74
CA THR A 153 -14.40 -3.38 -9.55
C THR A 153 -12.87 -3.26 -9.47
N THR A 154 -12.30 -2.15 -9.93
CA THR A 154 -10.91 -1.77 -9.65
C THR A 154 -10.85 -0.65 -8.61
N VAL A 155 -9.70 -0.47 -7.97
CA VAL A 155 -9.47 0.66 -7.04
C VAL A 155 -9.84 1.99 -7.71
N GLY A 156 -9.39 2.18 -8.96
CA GLY A 156 -9.61 3.39 -9.72
C GLY A 156 -11.07 3.65 -10.09
N GLU A 157 -11.80 2.61 -10.50
CA GLU A 157 -13.23 2.73 -10.79
C GLU A 157 -14.04 3.06 -9.52
N ALA A 158 -13.70 2.46 -8.39
CA ALA A 158 -14.35 2.77 -7.10
C ALA A 158 -14.15 4.23 -6.69
N ILE A 159 -12.99 4.81 -7.03
CA ILE A 159 -12.68 6.22 -6.76
C ILE A 159 -13.37 7.13 -7.79
N ILE A 160 -13.26 6.86 -9.09
CA ILE A 160 -13.70 7.79 -10.13
C ILE A 160 -15.23 7.89 -10.23
N ASN A 161 -15.94 6.80 -9.91
CA ASN A 161 -17.40 6.73 -9.98
C ASN A 161 -18.10 7.37 -8.77
N ASN A 162 -17.33 7.77 -7.75
CA ASN A 162 -17.85 8.47 -6.57
C ASN A 162 -17.17 9.86 -6.44
N PRO A 163 -17.90 10.97 -6.64
CA PRO A 163 -17.33 12.32 -6.57
C PRO A 163 -16.61 12.64 -5.26
N ASP A 164 -17.09 12.12 -4.13
CA ASP A 164 -16.48 12.35 -2.81
C ASP A 164 -15.16 11.59 -2.68
N GLU A 165 -15.13 10.32 -3.09
CA GLU A 165 -13.89 9.52 -3.10
C GLU A 165 -12.87 10.07 -4.08
N ARG A 166 -13.32 10.53 -5.24
CA ARG A 166 -12.47 11.24 -6.19
C ARG A 166 -11.86 12.48 -5.56
N SER A 167 -12.66 13.33 -4.91
CA SER A 167 -12.17 14.55 -4.26
C SER A 167 -11.12 14.25 -3.19
N LYS A 168 -11.37 13.23 -2.34
CA LYS A 168 -10.41 12.76 -1.33
C LYS A 168 -9.10 12.31 -1.98
N PHE A 169 -9.16 11.53 -3.06
CA PHE A 169 -7.98 11.07 -3.78
C PHE A 169 -7.18 12.23 -4.35
N LEU A 170 -7.83 13.18 -5.04
CA LEU A 170 -7.15 14.35 -5.63
C LEU A 170 -6.41 15.16 -4.57
N ASN A 171 -7.10 15.51 -3.49
CA ASN A 171 -6.51 16.32 -2.42
C ASN A 171 -5.39 15.56 -1.70
N GLY A 172 -5.58 14.26 -1.46
CA GLY A 172 -4.58 13.41 -0.83
C GLY A 172 -3.30 13.27 -1.65
N MET A 173 -3.43 13.05 -2.96
CA MET A 173 -2.29 12.94 -3.87
C MET A 173 -1.56 14.28 -4.02
N GLN A 174 -2.29 15.39 -4.06
CA GLN A 174 -1.70 16.72 -4.11
C GLN A 174 -0.87 17.01 -2.85
N GLU A 175 -1.43 16.76 -1.65
CA GLU A 175 -0.70 17.00 -0.41
C GLU A 175 0.49 16.04 -0.26
N ALA A 176 0.32 14.76 -0.60
CA ALA A 176 1.42 13.78 -0.57
C ALA A 176 2.56 14.18 -1.50
N THR A 177 2.25 14.63 -2.72
CA THR A 177 3.25 15.13 -3.68
C THR A 177 3.98 16.33 -3.10
N LYS A 178 3.24 17.31 -2.57
CA LYS A 178 3.80 18.52 -1.96
C LYS A 178 4.74 18.19 -0.80
N VAL A 179 4.31 17.37 0.15
CA VAL A 179 5.13 16.98 1.31
C VAL A 179 6.39 16.25 0.86
N THR A 180 6.27 15.33 -0.09
CA THR A 180 7.42 14.56 -0.58
C THR A 180 8.43 15.47 -1.31
N LEU A 181 7.97 16.40 -2.15
CA LEU A 181 8.85 17.38 -2.80
C LEU A 181 9.49 18.36 -1.81
N GLN A 182 8.80 18.70 -0.72
CA GLN A 182 9.37 19.54 0.34
C GLN A 182 10.52 18.83 1.08
N GLU A 183 10.41 17.52 1.28
CA GLU A 183 11.42 16.72 1.98
C GLU A 183 12.65 16.44 1.09
N PHE A 184 12.43 16.07 -0.17
CA PHE A 184 13.51 15.58 -1.06
C PHE A 184 13.97 16.59 -2.12
N GLY A 185 13.28 17.72 -2.24
CA GLY A 185 13.57 18.70 -3.28
C GLY A 185 13.10 18.27 -4.68
N LEU A 186 13.40 19.10 -5.68
CA LEU A 186 12.99 18.88 -7.07
C LEU A 186 13.80 17.79 -7.77
N ASP A 187 14.98 17.44 -7.26
CA ASP A 187 15.81 16.34 -7.79
C ASP A 187 15.08 14.99 -7.72
N LEU A 188 14.06 14.86 -6.84
CA LEU A 188 13.17 13.71 -6.80
C LEU A 188 12.42 13.49 -8.12
N LEU A 189 12.22 14.52 -8.94
CA LEU A 189 11.62 14.37 -10.26
C LEU A 189 12.52 13.64 -11.26
N ASP A 190 13.81 13.46 -10.94
CA ASP A 190 14.72 12.61 -11.71
C ASP A 190 14.74 11.15 -11.20
N ASP A 191 14.01 10.83 -10.12
CA ASP A 191 13.95 9.48 -9.58
C ASP A 191 13.15 8.55 -10.53
N PRO A 192 13.75 7.43 -10.97
CA PRO A 192 13.16 6.56 -11.99
C PRO A 192 11.97 5.72 -11.47
N ALA A 193 11.70 5.69 -10.16
CA ALA A 193 10.53 5.07 -9.59
C ALA A 193 9.43 6.11 -9.27
N PHE A 194 9.82 7.29 -8.76
CA PHE A 194 8.87 8.31 -8.32
C PHE A 194 8.21 9.05 -9.48
N LEU A 195 8.98 9.56 -10.46
CA LEU A 195 8.39 10.35 -11.55
C LEU A 195 7.40 9.52 -12.40
N PRO A 196 7.71 8.27 -12.81
CA PRO A 196 6.74 7.46 -13.54
C PRO A 196 5.47 7.15 -12.74
N ALA A 197 5.60 6.93 -11.43
CA ALA A 197 4.45 6.73 -10.55
C ALA A 197 3.62 8.02 -10.43
N LEU A 198 4.26 9.17 -10.29
CA LEU A 198 3.60 10.49 -10.29
C LEU A 198 2.87 10.77 -11.60
N ILE A 199 3.51 10.53 -12.75
CA ILE A 199 2.86 10.67 -14.05
C ILE A 199 1.64 9.73 -14.15
N THR A 200 1.75 8.49 -13.66
CA THR A 200 0.65 7.52 -13.69
C THR A 200 -0.49 7.97 -12.80
N GLY A 201 -0.22 8.38 -11.56
CA GLY A 201 -1.20 8.96 -10.66
C GLY A 201 -1.88 10.19 -11.28
N LEU A 202 -1.12 11.11 -11.89
CA LEU A 202 -1.67 12.28 -12.58
C LEU A 202 -2.52 11.93 -13.81
N LYS A 203 -2.18 10.89 -14.56
CA LYS A 203 -3.03 10.39 -15.66
C LYS A 203 -4.35 9.85 -15.14
N ASN A 204 -4.32 9.12 -14.02
CA ASN A 204 -5.51 8.60 -13.36
C ASN A 204 -6.40 9.75 -12.83
N ILE A 205 -5.79 10.88 -12.45
CA ILE A 205 -6.48 12.12 -12.07
C ILE A 205 -7.16 12.80 -13.28
N GLY A 206 -6.47 12.84 -14.44
CA GLY A 206 -6.91 13.54 -15.66
C GLY A 206 -7.86 12.75 -16.58
N GLY A 207 -8.06 11.45 -16.34
CA GLY A 207 -8.87 10.52 -17.15
C GLY A 207 -10.39 10.68 -17.08
N SER A 208 -10.91 11.91 -16.94
CA SER A 208 -12.33 12.22 -17.12
C SER A 208 -12.52 13.45 -18.01
N ALA A 209 -12.02 13.37 -19.25
CA ALA A 209 -12.41 14.25 -20.35
C ALA A 209 -12.10 13.55 -21.68
N ALA A 210 -12.98 12.63 -22.07
CA ALA A 210 -13.28 12.30 -23.47
C ALA A 210 -14.78 12.01 -23.56
#